data_AF-A0A1V5ZV45-F1
#
_entry.id   AF-A0A1V5ZV45-F1
#
_cell.length_a   1.000
_cell.length_b   1.000
_cell.length_c   1.000
_cell.angle_alpha   90.00
_cell.angle_beta   90.00
_cell.angle_gamma   90.00
#
_symmetry.space_group_name_H-M   'P 1'
#
loop_
_entity.id
_entity.type
_entity.pdbx_description
1 polymer ?
#
loop_
_entity_poly.entity_id
_entity_poly.type
_entity_poly.pdbx_seq_one_letter_code
_entity_poly.pdbx_strand_id
1 'polypeptide(L)'
;MSGGHFPGNYHIGEIAREIEELVRSNNDTDLNEWGTPRGHFYPPEVIKEFKKAVKLLKQADVYVHRIDYLVSGDDGEESFLRRLKEDLKEKTK
;
A
#
# COMPACT_ATOMS: atom_id res chain seq x y z
N MET A 1 -0.57 20.38 -13.42
CA MET A 1 -1.02 19.09 -12.84
C MET A 1 -0.69 18.05 -13.89
N SER A 2 0.28 17.16 -13.64
CA SER A 2 0.61 16.09 -14.61
C SER A 2 -0.59 15.15 -14.71
N GLY A 3 -1.09 14.97 -15.94
CA GLY A 3 -2.22 14.12 -16.26
C GLY A 3 -1.76 12.68 -16.38
N GLY A 4 -1.79 11.94 -15.26
CA GLY A 4 -1.71 10.49 -15.28
C GLY A 4 -2.70 9.91 -16.29
N HIS A 5 -2.29 8.87 -17.01
CA HIS A 5 -3.09 8.17 -18.01
C HIS A 5 -4.32 7.55 -17.37
N PHE A 6 -4.15 7.05 -16.16
CA PHE A 6 -5.25 6.49 -15.41
C PHE A 6 -5.96 7.57 -14.58
N PRO A 7 -7.30 7.61 -14.60
CA PRO A 7 -8.04 8.65 -13.90
C PRO A 7 -7.86 8.53 -12.37
N GLY A 8 -7.40 9.63 -11.77
CA GLY A 8 -7.63 10.07 -10.40
C GLY A 8 -7.55 9.04 -9.28
N ASN A 9 -6.38 8.97 -8.64
CA ASN A 9 -6.08 8.38 -7.33
C ASN A 9 -6.16 6.85 -7.25
N TYR A 10 -5.02 6.22 -7.52
CA TYR A 10 -4.76 4.88 -7.03
C TYR A 10 -4.60 4.90 -5.51
N HIS A 11 -5.70 4.68 -4.80
CA HIS A 11 -5.71 4.52 -3.34
C HIS A 11 -5.05 3.22 -2.86
N ILE A 12 -4.28 2.53 -3.71
CA ILE A 12 -3.65 1.24 -3.39
C ILE A 12 -2.66 1.42 -2.22
N GLY A 13 -1.80 2.45 -2.28
CA GLY A 13 -0.91 2.79 -1.18
C GLY A 13 -1.62 3.21 0.11
N GLU A 14 -2.79 3.86 0.01
CA GLU A 14 -3.59 4.25 1.17
C GLU A 14 -4.25 3.03 1.83
N ILE A 15 -4.86 2.15 1.03
CA ILE A 15 -5.42 0.88 1.50
C ILE A 15 -4.33 0.04 2.19
N ALA A 16 -3.12 -0.03 1.61
CA ALA A 16 -2.01 -0.73 2.24
C ALA A 16 -1.67 -0.15 3.63
N ARG A 17 -1.68 1.19 3.77
CA ARG A 17 -1.42 1.88 5.05
C ARG A 17 -2.53 1.62 6.07
N GLU A 18 -3.79 1.63 5.65
CA GLU A 18 -4.91 1.32 6.54
C GLU A 18 -4.84 -0.12 7.06
N ILE A 19 -4.50 -1.08 6.20
CA ILE A 19 -4.30 -2.47 6.62
C ILE A 19 -3.11 -2.60 7.58
N GLU A 20 -2.02 -1.85 7.38
CA GLU A 20 -0.91 -1.80 8.34
C GLU A 20 -1.36 -1.30 9.72
N GLU A 21 -2.22 -0.28 9.76
CA GLU A 21 -2.75 0.23 11.03
C GLU A 21 -3.67 -0.79 11.71
N LEU A 22 -4.48 -1.53 10.96
CA LEU A 22 -5.27 -2.65 11.49
C LEU A 22 -4.37 -3.74 12.10
N VAL A 23 -3.25 -4.06 11.44
CA VAL A 23 -2.27 -5.01 11.98
C VAL A 23 -1.62 -4.48 13.26
N ARG A 24 -1.28 -3.20 13.30
CA ARG A 24 -0.62 -2.55 14.45
C ARG A 24 -1.54 -2.46 15.67
N SER A 25 -2.79 -2.09 15.44
CA SER A 25 -3.80 -1.87 16.49
C SER A 25 -4.58 -3.12 16.88
N ASN A 26 -4.38 -4.26 16.21
CA ASN A 26 -5.17 -5.48 16.45
C ASN A 26 -5.27 -5.89 17.92
N ASN A 27 -4.19 -5.74 18.69
CA ASN A 27 -4.12 -6.14 20.09
C ASN A 27 -4.22 -4.95 21.06
N ASP A 28 -4.71 -3.81 20.61
CA ASP A 28 -4.88 -2.62 21.44
C ASP A 28 -5.98 -2.84 22.49
N THR A 29 -5.56 -2.89 23.75
CA THR A 29 -6.45 -3.10 24.90
C THR A 29 -7.02 -1.80 25.46
N ASP A 30 -6.56 -0.64 24.97
CA ASP A 30 -7.08 0.64 25.43
C ASP A 30 -8.55 0.76 25.04
N LEU A 31 -9.33 1.37 25.94
CA LEU A 31 -10.76 1.53 25.74
C LEU A 31 -11.04 2.78 24.88
N ASN A 32 -12.00 2.66 23.96
CA ASN A 32 -12.54 3.81 23.25
C ASN A 32 -13.53 4.60 24.15
N GLU A 33 -14.13 5.66 23.59
CA GLU A 33 -15.11 6.53 24.27
C GLU A 33 -16.35 5.78 24.80
N TRP A 34 -16.57 4.55 24.36
CA TRP A 34 -17.69 3.68 24.74
C TRP A 34 -17.29 2.58 25.73
N GLY A 35 -16.05 2.58 26.22
CA GLY A 35 -15.56 1.59 27.18
C GLY A 35 -15.27 0.21 26.57
N THR A 36 -15.16 0.10 25.24
CA THR A 36 -14.79 -1.16 24.56
C THR A 36 -13.34 -1.11 24.08
N PRO A 37 -12.60 -2.23 24.10
CA PRO A 37 -11.25 -2.30 23.54
C PRO A 37 -11.19 -1.79 22.09
N ARG A 38 -10.14 -1.02 21.75
CA ARG A 38 -9.92 -0.50 20.39
C ARG A 38 -9.48 -1.58 19.40
N GLY A 39 -8.76 -2.59 19.88
CA GLY A 39 -8.27 -3.68 19.05
C GLY A 39 -9.39 -4.59 18.54
N HIS A 40 -9.17 -5.18 17.38
CA HIS A 40 -10.09 -6.16 16.79
C HIS A 40 -9.83 -7.59 17.30
N PHE A 41 -8.65 -7.86 17.86
CA PHE A 41 -8.23 -9.16 18.39
C PHE A 41 -8.40 -10.33 17.41
N TYR A 42 -8.15 -10.10 16.11
CA TYR A 42 -8.08 -11.17 15.13
C TYR A 42 -6.97 -12.16 15.47
N PRO A 43 -7.15 -13.46 15.15
CA PRO A 43 -6.15 -14.46 15.46
C PRO A 43 -4.90 -14.31 14.57
N PRO A 44 -3.74 -14.84 14.99
CA PRO A 44 -2.45 -14.62 14.30
C PRO A 44 -2.44 -15.00 12.82
N GLU A 45 -3.20 -16.03 12.42
CA GLU A 45 -3.34 -16.47 11.03
C GLU A 45 -4.02 -15.43 10.14
N VAL A 46 -5.01 -14.71 10.65
CA VAL A 46 -5.69 -13.62 9.91
C VAL A 46 -4.73 -12.44 9.76
N ILE A 47 -4.03 -12.08 10.83
CA ILE A 47 -3.02 -11.01 10.80
C ILE A 47 -1.86 -11.34 9.85
N LYS A 48 -1.51 -12.62 9.72
CA LYS A 48 -0.51 -13.07 8.74
C LYS A 48 -0.97 -12.81 7.30
N GLU A 49 -2.23 -13.04 6.98
CA GLU A 49 -2.78 -12.72 5.65
C GLU A 49 -2.83 -11.21 5.41
N PHE A 50 -3.16 -10.40 6.42
CA PHE A 50 -3.14 -8.93 6.29
C PHE A 50 -1.72 -8.43 5.97
N LYS A 51 -0.71 -8.94 6.68
CA LYS A 51 0.70 -8.62 6.39
C LYS A 51 1.14 -9.03 4.98
N LYS A 52 0.59 -10.12 4.42
CA LYS A 52 0.83 -10.50 3.02
C LYS A 52 0.14 -9.54 2.06
N ALA A 53 -1.12 -9.19 2.33
CA ALA A 53 -1.88 -8.24 1.53
C ALA A 53 -1.15 -6.89 1.41
N VAL A 54 -0.64 -6.36 2.53
CA VAL A 54 0.18 -5.13 2.56
C VAL A 54 1.36 -5.20 1.58
N LYS A 55 2.10 -6.32 1.57
CA LYS A 55 3.25 -6.49 0.65
C LYS A 55 2.83 -6.47 -0.81
N LEU A 56 1.74 -7.18 -1.14
CA LEU A 56 1.21 -7.26 -2.50
C LEU A 56 0.67 -5.90 -2.97
N LEU A 57 -0.03 -5.18 -2.10
CA LEU A 57 -0.58 -3.86 -2.41
C LEU A 57 0.54 -2.83 -2.60
N LYS A 58 1.59 -2.84 -1.76
CA LYS A 58 2.77 -1.97 -1.97
C LYS A 58 3.46 -2.24 -3.30
N GLN A 59 3.56 -3.51 -3.70
CA GLN A 59 4.09 -3.87 -5.03
C GLN A 59 3.17 -3.35 -6.15
N ALA A 60 1.87 -3.59 -6.03
CA ALA A 60 0.88 -3.14 -7.01
C ALA A 60 0.90 -1.61 -7.18
N ASP A 61 0.98 -0.85 -6.08
CA ASP A 61 1.07 0.61 -6.08
C ASP A 61 2.28 1.11 -6.88
N VAL A 62 3.45 0.47 -6.71
CA VAL A 62 4.66 0.78 -7.49
C VAL A 62 4.46 0.52 -8.98
N TYR A 63 3.95 -0.66 -9.34
CA TYR A 63 3.72 -1.02 -10.74
C TYR A 63 2.76 -0.05 -11.41
N VAL A 64 1.64 0.24 -10.75
CA VAL A 64 0.59 1.10 -11.28
C VAL A 64 1.12 2.51 -11.52
N HIS A 65 1.81 3.12 -10.54
CA HIS A 65 2.41 4.44 -10.71
C HIS A 65 3.48 4.47 -11.82
N ARG A 66 4.33 3.45 -11.94
CA ARG A 66 5.37 3.42 -12.96
C ARG A 66 4.80 3.24 -14.36
N ILE A 67 3.77 2.40 -14.51
CA ILE A 67 3.08 2.24 -15.78
C ILE A 67 2.40 3.55 -16.15
N ASP A 68 1.71 4.20 -15.21
CA ASP A 68 1.05 5.50 -15.43
C ASP A 68 2.01 6.54 -16.01
N TYR A 69 3.20 6.70 -15.42
CA TYR A 69 4.20 7.62 -15.94
C TYR A 69 4.72 7.23 -17.32
N LEU A 70 4.91 5.94 -17.60
CA LEU A 70 5.35 5.49 -18.92
C LEU A 70 4.31 5.85 -20.00
N VAL A 71 3.03 5.57 -19.74
CA VAL A 71 1.97 5.79 -20.74
C VAL A 71 1.52 7.25 -20.84
N SER A 72 1.79 8.08 -19.82
CA SER A 72 1.64 9.54 -19.87
C SER A 72 2.82 10.25 -20.55
N GLY A 73 3.93 9.54 -20.83
CA GLY A 73 5.14 10.11 -21.41
C GLY A 73 6.07 10.82 -20.42
N ASP A 74 5.80 10.72 -19.11
CA ASP A 74 6.67 11.21 -18.03
C ASP A 74 7.91 10.31 -17.84
N ASP A 75 7.77 9.01 -18.14
CA ASP A 75 8.85 8.04 -18.23
C ASP A 75 9.03 7.58 -19.70
N GLY A 76 10.29 7.39 -20.12
CA GLY A 76 10.63 6.56 -21.27
C GLY A 76 10.86 5.11 -20.84
N GLU A 77 10.97 4.18 -21.77
CA GLU A 77 11.13 2.74 -21.46
C GLU A 77 12.33 2.44 -20.54
N GLU A 78 13.48 3.09 -20.79
CA GLU A 78 14.68 2.92 -19.96
C GLU A 78 14.46 3.46 -18.53
N SER A 79 13.88 4.65 -18.41
CA SER A 79 13.61 5.25 -17.09
C SER A 79 12.57 4.47 -16.32
N PHE A 80 11.53 3.95 -16.99
CA PHE A 80 10.55 3.04 -16.43
C PHE A 80 11.22 1.80 -15.83
N LEU A 81 12.03 1.06 -16.60
CA LEU A 81 12.67 -0.17 -16.13
C LEU A 81 13.63 0.06 -14.97
N ARG A 82 14.38 1.17 -14.99
CA ARG A 82 15.31 1.53 -13.91
C ARG A 82 14.56 1.93 -12.64
N ARG A 83 13.62 2.87 -12.74
CA ARG A 83 12.86 3.39 -11.60
C ARG A 83 11.95 2.32 -10.98
N LEU A 84 11.38 1.43 -11.79
CA LEU A 84 10.59 0.29 -11.29
C LEU A 84 11.43 -0.60 -10.35
N LYS A 85 12.67 -0.93 -10.74
CA LYS A 85 13.56 -1.75 -9.89
C LYS A 85 13.96 -1.03 -8.60
N GLU A 86 14.26 0.27 -8.69
CA GLU A 86 14.60 1.12 -7.54
C GLU A 86 13.43 1.20 -6.56
N ASP A 87 12.23 1.54 -7.05
CA ASP A 87 11.03 1.72 -6.24
C ASP A 87 10.56 0.41 -5.60
N LEU A 88 10.59 -0.72 -6.33
CA LEU A 88 10.29 -2.03 -5.75
C LEU A 88 11.26 -2.34 -4.60
N LYS A 89 12.55 -2.05 -4.76
CA LYS A 89 13.55 -2.29 -3.71
C LYS A 89 13.36 -1.38 -2.48
N GLU A 90 12.87 -0.17 -2.67
CA GLU A 90 12.62 0.77 -1.58
C GLU A 90 11.31 0.51 -0.85
N LYS A 91 10.21 0.35 -1.60
CA LYS A 91 8.84 0.33 -1.07
C LYS A 91 8.37 -1.06 -0.63
N THR A 92 9.10 -2.13 -0.93
CA THR A 92 8.77 -3.50 -0.50
C THR A 92 9.70 -4.06 0.56
N LYS A 93 10.54 -3.23 1.17
CA LYS A 93 11.28 -3.57 2.39
C LYS A 93 10.35 -3.62 3.60
#